data_AF-A0A6L6QI16-F1
#
_entry.id   AF-A0A6L6QI16-F1
#
_cell.length_a   1.000
_cell.length_b   1.000
_cell.length_c   1.000
_cell.angle_alpha   90.00
_cell.angle_beta   90.00
_cell.angle_gamma   90.00
#
_symmetry.space_group_name_H-M   'P 1'
#
loop_
_entity.id
_entity.type
_entity.pdbx_description
1 polymer ?
#
loop_
_entity_poly.entity_id
_entity_poly.type
_entity_poly.pdbx_seq_one_letter_code
_entity_poly.pdbx_strand_id
1 'polypeptide(L)'
;MQHLLRILALVVITVVAFVANAYAQDYWAGYLFPRVYPRPYLEMVSAAIVGAVVAAIVAALPLAMLFRTKAWLAGLFVALPVITLRTHEIVTSDNQTQQSVVDMAWVEMLSYTFLIVCAVLLVSHRMRKDSCAL
;
A
#
# COMPACT_ATOMS: atom_id res chain seq x y z
N MET A 1 -25.02 -14.20 -4.21
CA MET A 1 -23.68 -14.83 -4.38
C MET A 1 -22.62 -13.89 -4.96
N GLN A 2 -22.91 -13.09 -5.99
CA GLN A 2 -21.91 -12.17 -6.60
C GLN A 2 -21.28 -11.16 -5.63
N HIS A 3 -22.02 -10.62 -4.66
CA HIS A 3 -21.47 -9.72 -3.64
C HIS A 3 -20.47 -10.40 -2.71
N LEU A 4 -20.75 -11.65 -2.31
CA LEU A 4 -19.90 -12.42 -1.42
C LEU A 4 -18.57 -12.76 -2.10
N LEU A 5 -18.60 -13.07 -3.40
CA LEU A 5 -17.39 -13.24 -4.22
C LEU A 5 -16.57 -11.96 -4.34
N ARG A 6 -17.20 -10.78 -4.46
CA ARG A 6 -16.49 -9.49 -4.47
C ARG A 6 -15.82 -9.19 -3.13
N ILE A 7 -16.48 -9.51 -2.02
CA ILE A 7 -15.91 -9.34 -0.68
C ILE A 7 -14.72 -10.29 -0.50
N LEU A 8 -14.87 -11.56 -0.90
CA LEU A 8 -13.78 -12.53 -0.84
C LEU A 8 -12.60 -12.11 -1.72
N ALA A 9 -12.86 -11.64 -2.94
CA ALA A 9 -11.84 -11.09 -3.82
C ALA A 9 -11.15 -9.87 -3.21
N LEU A 10 -11.89 -8.98 -2.54
CA LEU A 10 -11.32 -7.83 -1.84
C LEU A 10 -10.35 -8.27 -0.75
N VAL A 11 -10.72 -9.27 0.07
CA VAL A 11 -9.83 -9.84 1.10
C VAL A 11 -8.57 -10.42 0.47
N VAL A 12 -8.70 -11.21 -0.60
CA VAL A 12 -7.56 -11.79 -1.30
C VAL A 12 -6.64 -10.69 -1.85
N ILE A 13 -7.19 -9.66 -2.49
CA ILE A 13 -6.41 -8.52 -3.01
C ILE A 13 -5.70 -7.79 -1.86
N THR A 14 -6.37 -7.58 -0.73
CA THR A 14 -5.75 -6.97 0.45
C THR A 14 -4.55 -7.78 0.94
N VAL A 15 -4.70 -9.10 1.09
CA VAL A 15 -3.61 -9.99 1.53
C VAL A 15 -2.45 -9.96 0.53
N VAL A 16 -2.75 -10.06 -0.77
CA VAL A 16 -1.73 -10.04 -1.82
C VAL A 16 -0.99 -8.69 -1.87
N ALA A 17 -1.70 -7.58 -1.76
CA ALA A 17 -1.11 -6.24 -1.73
C ALA A 17 -0.20 -6.05 -0.50
N PHE A 18 -0.66 -6.51 0.67
CA PHE A 18 0.11 -6.46 1.91
C PHE A 18 1.39 -7.31 1.82
N VAL A 19 1.29 -8.54 1.33
CA VAL A 19 2.46 -9.42 1.13
C VAL A 19 3.42 -8.83 0.12
N ALA A 20 2.91 -8.27 -0.99
CA ALA A 20 3.75 -7.63 -2.01
C ALA A 20 4.49 -6.40 -1.46
N ASN A 21 3.84 -5.59 -0.62
CA ASN A 21 4.48 -4.48 0.09
C ASN A 21 5.64 -4.97 0.97
N ALA A 22 5.35 -5.93 1.86
CA ALA A 22 6.34 -6.45 2.82
C ALA A 22 7.53 -7.09 2.10
N TYR A 23 7.27 -7.88 1.06
CA TYR A 23 8.31 -8.53 0.26
C TYR A 23 9.19 -7.50 -0.47
N ALA A 24 8.58 -6.49 -1.09
CA ALA A 24 9.32 -5.45 -1.81
C ALA A 24 10.16 -4.60 -0.86
N GLN A 25 9.65 -4.25 0.32
CA GLN A 25 10.42 -3.54 1.35
C GLN A 25 11.65 -4.32 1.80
N ASP A 26 11.51 -5.62 2.09
CA ASP A 26 12.61 -6.45 2.57
C ASP A 26 13.66 -6.69 1.48
N TYR A 27 13.21 -7.01 0.25
CA TYR A 27 14.10 -7.23 -0.89
C TYR A 27 14.86 -5.96 -1.29
N TRP A 28 14.18 -4.80 -1.34
CA TRP A 28 14.80 -3.51 -1.68
C TRP A 28 15.86 -3.11 -0.65
N ALA A 29 15.54 -3.23 0.64
CA ALA A 29 16.48 -2.98 1.73
C ALA A 29 17.71 -3.90 1.63
N GLY A 30 17.50 -5.18 1.34
CA GLY A 30 18.59 -6.15 1.19
C GLY A 30 19.49 -5.95 -0.02
N TYR A 31 19.03 -5.24 -1.06
CA TYR A 31 19.76 -5.11 -2.33
C TYR A 31 20.61 -3.83 -2.42
N LEU A 32 20.13 -2.69 -1.90
CA LEU A 32 20.78 -1.38 -2.10
C LEU A 32 21.52 -0.85 -0.88
N PHE A 33 21.24 -1.37 0.31
CA PHE A 33 21.79 -0.83 1.54
C PHE A 33 22.54 -1.92 2.32
N PRO A 34 23.72 -1.60 2.90
CA PRO A 34 24.35 -2.50 3.85
C PRO A 34 23.43 -2.66 5.06
N ARG A 35 23.24 -3.91 5.53
CA ARG A 35 22.41 -4.23 6.70
C ARG A 35 23.06 -3.70 7.98
N VAL A 36 22.91 -2.40 8.24
CA VAL A 36 23.39 -1.71 9.45
C VAL A 36 22.20 -1.49 10.38
N TYR A 37 22.41 -1.74 11.67
CA TYR A 37 21.43 -1.45 12.72
C TYR A 37 21.94 -0.30 13.60
N PRO A 38 21.14 0.77 13.83
CA PRO A 38 19.80 1.03 13.28
C PRO A 38 19.83 1.32 11.76
N ARG A 39 18.74 0.95 11.05
CA ARG A 39 18.61 1.20 9.61
C ARG A 39 18.67 2.71 9.32
N PRO A 40 19.44 3.17 8.31
CA PRO A 40 19.45 4.56 7.88
C PRO A 40 18.04 5.04 7.49
N TYR A 41 17.68 6.27 7.87
CA TYR A 41 16.36 6.84 7.57
C TYR A 41 16.03 6.83 6.07
N LEU A 42 17.01 7.09 5.20
CA LEU A 42 16.86 7.05 3.74
C LEU A 42 16.55 5.64 3.22
N GLU A 43 17.14 4.59 3.80
CA GLU A 43 16.83 3.20 3.46
C GLU A 43 15.35 2.93 3.76
N MET A 44 14.91 3.29 4.97
CA MET A 44 13.54 3.04 5.44
C MET A 44 12.49 3.75 4.59
N VAL A 45 12.71 5.03 4.27
CA VAL A 45 11.81 5.82 3.41
C VAL A 45 11.77 5.25 1.99
N SER A 46 12.92 4.92 1.40
CA SER A 46 12.96 4.39 0.04
C SER A 46 12.28 3.02 -0.06
N ALA A 47 12.51 2.14 0.92
CA ALA A 47 11.86 0.84 1.00
C ALA A 47 10.34 1.00 1.13
N ALA A 48 9.86 1.89 2.01
CA ALA A 48 8.43 2.17 2.19
C ALA A 48 7.76 2.63 0.88
N ILE A 49 8.40 3.55 0.14
CA ILE A 49 7.90 4.05 -1.15
C ILE A 49 7.85 2.91 -2.18
N VAL A 50 8.93 2.12 -2.30
CA VAL A 50 8.98 1.00 -3.27
C VAL A 50 7.93 -0.05 -2.94
N GLY A 51 7.77 -0.41 -1.66
CA GLY A 51 6.72 -1.30 -1.21
C GLY A 51 5.32 -0.81 -1.57
N ALA A 52 5.04 0.47 -1.31
CA ALA A 52 3.77 1.09 -1.64
C ALA A 52 3.50 1.12 -3.15
N VAL A 53 4.52 1.36 -3.98
CA VAL A 53 4.40 1.30 -5.45
C VAL A 53 4.05 -0.12 -5.91
N VAL A 54 4.76 -1.14 -5.41
CA VAL A 54 4.50 -2.53 -5.81
C VAL A 54 3.10 -2.96 -5.38
N ALA A 55 2.69 -2.65 -4.15
CA ALA A 55 1.34 -2.94 -3.66
C ALA A 55 0.26 -2.25 -4.51
N ALA A 56 0.47 -0.98 -4.87
CA ALA A 56 -0.44 -0.23 -5.73
C ALA A 56 -0.56 -0.84 -7.13
N ILE A 57 0.53 -1.29 -7.74
CA ILE A 57 0.51 -1.95 -9.06
C ILE A 57 -0.31 -3.25 -9.00
N VAL A 58 -0.05 -4.08 -7.99
CA VAL A 58 -0.70 -5.40 -7.87
C VAL A 58 -2.19 -5.25 -7.54
N ALA A 59 -2.57 -4.25 -6.73
CA ALA A 59 -3.96 -4.03 -6.33
C ALA A 59 -4.79 -3.25 -7.36
N ALA A 60 -4.20 -2.28 -8.09
CA ALA A 60 -4.96 -1.31 -8.86
C ALA A 60 -5.82 -1.93 -9.98
N LEU A 61 -5.24 -2.86 -10.75
CA LEU A 61 -5.95 -3.52 -11.85
C LEU A 61 -7.16 -4.33 -11.37
N PRO A 62 -7.03 -5.30 -10.45
CA PRO A 62 -8.18 -6.10 -10.02
C PRO A 62 -9.24 -5.25 -9.30
N LEU A 63 -8.85 -4.22 -8.53
CA LEU A 63 -9.79 -3.31 -7.88
C LEU A 63 -10.62 -2.50 -8.90
N ALA A 64 -9.96 -1.97 -9.93
CA ALA A 64 -10.63 -1.23 -11.01
C ALA A 64 -11.62 -2.13 -11.78
N MET A 65 -11.24 -3.39 -12.05
CA MET A 65 -12.09 -4.36 -12.74
C MET A 65 -13.34 -4.73 -11.92
N LEU A 66 -13.18 -4.98 -10.62
CA LEU A 66 -14.26 -5.49 -9.75
C LEU A 66 -15.23 -4.39 -9.27
N PHE A 67 -14.73 -3.19 -8.98
CA PHE A 67 -15.49 -2.14 -8.30
C PHE A 67 -15.76 -0.89 -9.13
N ARG A 68 -15.13 -0.73 -10.31
CA ARG A 68 -15.31 0.38 -11.27
C ARG A 68 -15.51 1.74 -10.59
N THR A 69 -16.75 2.24 -10.50
CA THR A 69 -17.10 3.54 -9.92
C THR A 69 -16.80 3.69 -8.43
N LYS A 70 -16.67 2.59 -7.69
CA LYS A 70 -16.36 2.56 -6.25
C LYS A 70 -14.96 2.01 -5.96
N ALA A 71 -14.09 1.93 -6.96
CA ALA A 71 -12.75 1.35 -6.79
C ALA A 71 -11.89 2.12 -5.78
N TRP A 72 -12.06 3.44 -5.66
CA TRP A 72 -11.36 4.26 -4.66
C TRP A 72 -11.68 3.86 -3.22
N LEU A 73 -12.95 3.53 -2.91
CA LEU A 73 -13.36 3.02 -1.60
C LEU A 73 -12.72 1.66 -1.31
N ALA A 74 -12.66 0.79 -2.32
CA ALA A 74 -12.02 -0.51 -2.20
C ALA A 74 -10.50 -0.37 -1.97
N GLY A 75 -9.86 0.62 -2.61
CA GLY A 75 -8.45 0.98 -2.36
C GLY A 75 -8.21 1.45 -0.93
N LEU A 76 -9.09 2.28 -0.36
CA LEU A 76 -9.01 2.68 1.05
C LEU A 76 -9.14 1.48 2.00
N PHE A 77 -10.01 0.52 1.67
CA PHE A 77 -10.14 -0.71 2.46
C PHE A 77 -8.87 -1.57 2.41
N VAL A 78 -8.20 -1.65 1.26
CA VAL A 78 -6.91 -2.34 1.11
C VAL A 78 -5.80 -1.65 1.91
N ALA A 79 -5.89 -0.34 2.14
CA ALA A 79 -4.93 0.41 2.96
C ALA A 79 -5.09 0.18 4.47
N LEU A 80 -6.26 -0.29 4.93
CA LEU A 80 -6.57 -0.43 6.36
C LEU A 80 -5.53 -1.24 7.15
N PRO A 81 -5.06 -2.43 6.72
CA PRO A 81 -4.11 -3.20 7.51
C PRO A 81 -2.81 -2.42 7.79
N VAL A 82 -2.27 -1.74 6.78
CA VAL A 82 -1.06 -0.92 6.93
C VAL A 82 -1.32 0.27 7.86
N ILE A 83 -2.46 0.96 7.70
CA ILE A 83 -2.86 2.04 8.60
C ILE A 83 -2.95 1.54 10.05
N THR A 84 -3.59 0.39 10.28
CA THR A 84 -3.76 -0.17 11.62
C THR A 84 -2.43 -0.55 12.27
N LEU A 85 -1.52 -1.18 11.51
CA LEU A 85 -0.20 -1.55 11.99
C LEU A 85 0.64 -0.31 12.34
N ARG A 86 0.69 0.69 11.45
CA ARG A 86 1.48 1.90 11.67
C ARG A 86 0.89 2.79 12.76
N THR A 87 -0.44 2.86 12.89
CA THR A 87 -1.09 3.60 13.99
C THR A 87 -0.75 2.96 15.34
N HIS A 88 -0.72 1.63 15.42
CA HIS A 88 -0.33 0.93 16.64
C HIS A 88 1.12 1.26 17.04
N GLU A 89 2.06 1.32 16.10
CA GLU A 89 3.46 1.70 16.35
C GLU A 89 3.61 3.16 16.82
N ILE A 90 2.79 4.06 16.27
CA ILE A 90 2.77 5.48 16.66
C ILE A 90 2.26 5.65 18.11
N VAL A 91 1.19 4.94 18.47
CA VAL A 91 0.56 5.07 19.80
C VAL A 91 1.39 4.41 20.91
N THR A 92 2.17 3.38 20.57
CA THR A 92 2.97 2.62 21.54
C THR A 92 4.41 3.12 21.70
N SER A 93 4.79 4.21 21.03
CA SER A 93 6.13 4.80 21.13
C SER A 93 6.20 5.88 22.24
N ASP A 94 6.99 5.64 23.28
CA ASP A 94 7.13 6.46 24.50
C ASP A 94 8.52 7.15 24.66
N ASN A 95 9.49 6.96 23.75
CA ASN A 95 10.88 7.48 23.90
C ASN A 95 11.44 8.25 22.69
N GLN A 96 12.39 9.18 22.91
CA GLN A 96 13.01 10.02 21.86
C GLN A 96 13.69 9.25 20.72
N THR A 97 14.22 8.06 20.96
CA THR A 97 14.78 7.18 19.91
C THR A 97 13.71 6.61 18.98
N GLN A 98 12.43 6.71 19.34
CA GLN A 98 11.30 6.28 18.52
C GLN A 98 10.73 7.40 17.64
N GLN A 99 11.21 8.65 17.74
CA GLN A 99 10.74 9.74 16.88
C GLN A 99 10.91 9.38 15.39
N SER A 100 12.07 8.82 15.02
CA SER A 100 12.34 8.35 13.65
C SER A 100 11.44 7.18 13.22
N VAL A 101 10.99 6.35 14.18
CA VAL A 101 10.04 5.25 13.92
C VAL A 101 8.64 5.83 13.68
N VAL A 102 8.23 6.81 14.46
CA VAL A 102 6.95 7.53 14.31
C VAL A 102 6.91 8.25 12.96
N ASP A 103 7.96 9.00 12.61
CA ASP A 103 8.04 9.71 11.34
C ASP A 103 7.99 8.74 10.15
N MET A 104 8.70 7.61 10.25
CA MET A 104 8.66 6.56 9.23
C MET A 104 7.28 5.90 9.12
N ALA A 105 6.62 5.62 10.24
CA ALA A 105 5.27 5.06 10.26
C ALA A 105 4.26 6.00 9.58
N TRP A 106 4.39 7.32 9.78
CA TRP A 106 3.61 8.32 9.04
C TRP A 106 3.89 8.29 7.55
N VAL A 107 5.17 8.29 7.16
CA VAL A 107 5.57 8.27 5.74
C VAL A 107 5.02 7.03 5.05
N GLU A 108 5.14 5.85 5.66
CA GLU A 108 4.64 4.61 5.08
C GLU A 108 3.11 4.60 5.00
N MET A 109 2.42 5.01 6.06
CA MET A 109 0.96 5.07 6.08
C MET A 109 0.40 6.02 5.00
N LEU A 110 0.99 7.22 4.88
CA LEU A 110 0.56 8.23 3.91
C LEU A 110 0.91 7.80 2.48
N SER A 111 2.14 7.34 2.24
CA SER A 111 2.58 6.93 0.90
C SER A 111 1.80 5.70 0.40
N TYR A 112 1.56 4.70 1.25
CA TYR A 112 0.78 3.52 0.92
C TYR A 112 -0.66 3.87 0.52
N THR A 113 -1.33 4.65 1.36
CA THR A 113 -2.72 5.08 1.11
C THR A 113 -2.81 5.92 -0.16
N PHE A 114 -1.94 6.92 -0.30
CA PHE A 114 -1.94 7.82 -1.45
C PHE A 114 -1.67 7.07 -2.76
N LEU A 115 -0.62 6.24 -2.81
CA LEU A 115 -0.24 5.54 -4.04
C LEU A 115 -1.29 4.52 -4.49
N ILE A 116 -1.91 3.77 -3.55
CA ILE A 116 -2.99 2.85 -3.89
C ILE A 116 -4.19 3.60 -4.46
N VAL A 117 -4.65 4.65 -3.79
CA VAL A 117 -5.82 5.41 -4.24
C VAL A 117 -5.54 6.06 -5.61
N CYS A 118 -4.38 6.69 -5.78
CA CYS A 118 -3.98 7.28 -7.05
C CYS A 118 -3.89 6.24 -8.18
N ALA A 119 -3.24 5.09 -7.95
CA ALA A 119 -3.12 4.05 -8.96
C ALA A 119 -4.48 3.49 -9.38
N VAL A 120 -5.37 3.22 -8.41
CA VAL A 120 -6.72 2.75 -8.67
C VAL A 120 -7.53 3.78 -9.49
N LEU A 121 -7.42 5.07 -9.15
CA LEU A 121 -8.09 6.14 -9.90
C LEU A 121 -7.57 6.24 -11.33
N LEU A 122 -6.25 6.23 -11.52
CA LEU A 122 -5.62 6.29 -12.85
C LEU A 122 -6.04 5.12 -13.73
N VAL A 123 -5.98 3.89 -13.21
CA VAL A 123 -6.40 2.69 -13.95
C VAL A 123 -7.89 2.73 -14.26
N SER A 124 -8.73 3.11 -13.31
CA SER A 124 -10.19 3.23 -13.52
C SER A 124 -10.54 4.27 -14.58
N HIS A 125 -9.85 5.43 -14.58
CA HIS A 125 -10.02 6.47 -15.59
C HIS A 125 -9.60 5.99 -16.98
N ARG A 126 -8.48 5.26 -17.08
CA ARG A 126 -8.00 4.70 -18.35
C ARG A 126 -9.00 3.69 -18.93
N MET A 127 -9.45 2.73 -18.13
CA MET A 127 -10.45 1.74 -18.56
C MET A 127 -11.76 2.38 -19.04
N ARG A 128 -12.17 3.49 -18.42
CA ARG A 128 -13.37 4.23 -18.83
C ARG A 128 -13.19 4.91 -20.19
N LYS A 129 -12.00 5.47 -20.47
CA LYS A 129 -11.69 6.07 -21.77
C LYS A 129 -11.67 5.01 -22.87
N ASP A 130 -11.04 3.87 -22.63
CA ASP A 130 -10.94 2.77 -23.59
C ASP A 130 -12.34 2.21 -23.95
N SER A 131 -13.27 2.19 -22.99
CA SER A 131 -14.66 1.74 -23.22
C SER A 131 -15.53 2.74 -24.00
N CYS A 132 -15.13 4.01 -24.10
CA CYS A 132 -15.85 5.02 -24.88
C CYS A 132 -15.32 5.16 -26.32
N ALA A 133 -14.17 4.56 -26.62
CA ALA A 133 -13.55 4.60 -27.94
C ALA A 133 -13.96 3.43 -28.85
N LEU A 134 -14.70 2.45 -28.31
CA LEU A 134 -15.28 1.28 -28.98
C LEU A 134 -16.79 1.48 -29.15
#